data_AF-W4UWZ8-F1
#
_entry.id   AF-W4UWZ8-F1
#
_cell.length_a   1.000
_cell.length_b   1.000
_cell.length_c   1.000
_cell.angle_alpha   90.00
_cell.angle_beta   90.00
_cell.angle_gamma   90.00
#
_symmetry.space_group_name_H-M   'P 1'
#
loop_
_entity.id
_entity.type
_entity.pdbx_description
1 polymer ?
#
loop_
_entity_poly.entity_id
_entity_poly.type
_entity_poly.pdbx_seq_one_letter_code
_entity_poly.pdbx_strand_id
1 'polypeptide(L)' 'MEAYGLEITENVAVETVPNPFNERYLRTKKERMGHSLHFNK' A
#
# COMPACT_ATOMS: atom_id res chain seq x y z
N MET A 1 -17.23 -17.69 -6.42
CA MET A 1 -16.10 -16.94 -7.01
C MET A 1 -14.84 -17.81 -6.97
N GLU A 2 -14.97 -19.11 -7.27
CA GLU A 2 -13.96 -20.15 -7.03
C GLU A 2 -13.51 -20.81 -8.35
N ALA A 3 -13.56 -20.07 -9.46
CA ALA A 3 -13.53 -20.67 -10.81
C ALA A 3 -12.13 -20.85 -11.44
N TYR A 4 -11.03 -20.67 -10.68
CA TYR A 4 -9.66 -20.87 -11.20
C TYR A 4 -8.73 -21.65 -10.27
N GLY A 5 -9.24 -22.23 -9.18
CA GLY A 5 -8.39 -22.96 -8.22
C GLY A 5 -7.31 -22.09 -7.54
N LEU A 6 -7.50 -20.76 -7.53
CA LEU A 6 -6.58 -19.83 -6.89
C LEU A 6 -7.00 -19.60 -5.43
N GLU A 7 -6.07 -19.87 -4.52
CA GLU A 7 -6.18 -19.62 -3.08
C GLU A 7 -5.47 -18.30 -2.74
N ILE A 8 -6.09 -17.46 -1.89
CA ILE A 8 -5.42 -16.30 -1.31
C ILE A 8 -4.59 -16.80 -0.12
N THR A 9 -3.27 -16.80 -0.25
CA THR A 9 -2.37 -17.28 0.81
C THR A 9 -2.16 -16.22 1.90
N GLU A 10 -2.05 -14.94 1.52
CA GLU A 10 -1.81 -13.83 2.44
C GLU A 10 -2.10 -12.45 1.81
N ASN A 11 -2.29 -11.44 2.66
CA ASN A 11 -2.41 -10.04 2.24
C ASN A 11 -1.12 -9.28 2.57
N VAL A 12 -0.29 -9.02 1.56
CA VAL A 12 0.92 -8.20 1.68
C VAL A 12 0.60 -6.75 1.31
N ALA A 13 1.04 -5.80 2.13
CA ALA A 13 0.94 -4.39 1.79
C ALA A 13 1.87 -4.06 0.62
N VAL A 14 1.33 -3.52 -0.47
CA VAL A 14 2.12 -3.04 -1.61
C VAL A 14 2.47 -1.58 -1.38
N GLU A 15 3.77 -1.29 -1.26
CA GLU A 15 4.28 0.05 -1.03
C GLU A 15 4.84 0.63 -2.33
N THR A 16 4.61 1.93 -2.54
CA THR A 16 5.06 2.65 -3.73
C THR A 16 6.03 3.75 -3.34
N VAL A 17 7.10 3.91 -4.14
CA VAL A 17 8.08 4.96 -3.92
C VAL A 17 7.40 6.33 -4.11
N PRO A 18 7.59 7.27 -3.17
CA PRO A 18 7.07 8.63 -3.33
C PRO A 18 7.61 9.28 -4.61
N ASN A 19 6.72 9.95 -5.34
CA ASN A 19 7.02 10.79 -6.48
C ASN A 19 6.41 12.18 -6.24
N PRO A 20 6.83 13.20 -7.03
CA PRO A 20 6.38 14.58 -6.80
C PRO A 20 4.85 14.76 -6.84
N PHE A 21 4.12 13.88 -7.52
CA PHE A 21 2.67 13.96 -7.67
C PHE A 21 1.92 13.31 -6.50
N ASN A 22 2.46 12.23 -5.91
CA ASN A 22 1.78 11.46 -4.88
C ASN A 22 2.31 11.70 -3.45
N GLU A 23 3.40 12.45 -3.27
CA GLU A 23 4.03 12.71 -1.97
C GLU A 23 3.05 13.29 -0.94
N ARG A 24 2.27 14.31 -1.33
CA ARG A 24 1.29 14.94 -0.42
C ARG A 24 0.21 13.96 0.03
N TYR A 25 -0.23 13.09 -0.88
CA TYR A 25 -1.23 12.07 -0.59
C TYR A 25 -0.65 11.00 0.35
N LEU A 26 0.56 10.50 0.07
CA LEU A 26 1.24 9.52 0.89
C LEU A 26 1.51 10.04 2.31
N ARG A 27 1.91 11.31 2.45
CA ARG A 27 2.06 11.96 3.76
C ARG A 27 0.74 11.99 4.54
N THR A 28 -0.34 12.40 3.90
CA THR A 28 -1.68 12.41 4.51
C THR A 28 -2.14 11.02 4.93
N LYS A 29 -1.88 10.02 4.08
CA LYS A 29 -2.20 8.62 4.31
C LYS A 29 -1.46 8.08 5.54
N LYS A 30 -0.20 8.46 5.73
CA LYS A 30 0.59 8.11 6.92
C LYS A 30 0.12 8.80 8.18
N GLU A 31 0.00 10.13 8.14
CA GLU A 31 -0.18 10.94 9.34
C GLU A 31 -1.62 10.99 9.85
N ARG A 32 -2.61 10.97 8.94
CA ARG A 32 -4.01 11.21 9.29
C ARG A 32 -4.90 9.99 9.20
N MET A 33 -4.53 9.02 8.36
CA MET A 33 -5.36 7.85 8.07
C MET A 33 -4.83 6.58 8.75
N GLY A 34 -3.77 6.68 9.56
CA GLY A 34 -3.25 5.56 10.35
C GLY A 34 -2.62 4.44 9.51
N HIS A 35 -2.26 4.69 8.25
CA HIS A 35 -1.56 3.70 7.44
C HIS A 35 -0.06 3.70 7.76
N SER A 36 0.47 2.53 8.10
CA SER A 36 1.91 2.30 8.17
C SER A 36 2.49 2.27 6.76
N LEU A 37 3.18 3.33 6.37
CA LEU A 37 3.99 3.40 5.16
C LEU A 37 5.47 3.31 5.53
N HIS A 38 6.10 2.19 5.18
CA HIS A 38 7.54 1.95 5.17
C HIS A 38 8.09 2.35 3.80
N PHE A 39 8.50 3.61 3.68
CA PHE A 39 9.33 4.01 2.55
C PHE A 39 10.73 3.43 2.76
N ASN A 40 10.98 2.24 2.20
CA ASN A 40 12.35 1.74 2.08
C ASN A 40 13.13 2.70 1.17
N LYS A 41 14.25 3.19 1.69
CA LYS A 41 15.22 4.03 0.98
C LYS A 41 16.12 3.20 0.10
#